data_AF-A0A535ZVS3-F1
#
_entry.id   AF-A0A535ZVS3-F1
#
_cell.length_a   1.000
_cell.length_b   1.000
_cell.length_c   1.000
_cell.angle_alpha   90.00
_cell.angle_beta   90.00
_cell.angle_gamma   90.00
#
_symmetry.space_group_name_H-M   'P 1'
#
loop_
_entity.id
_entity.type
_entity.pdbx_description
1 polymer ?
#
loop_
_entity_poly.entity_id
_entity_poly.type
_entity_poly.pdbx_seq_one_letter_code
_entity_poly.pdbx_strand_id
1 'polypeptide(L)'
;MAELKLSDDGLYYWDGSRWVSTLSPDGRWRWNGSAWVPLTGMVPPPDPAAYQAYPPQAAPRVPTRWTKPLQYAVVAVSIVYAAYTFSLPFWMTGTMSQAMNQAIQQQAAQNPDMGTPPPEILSTYTSMMTVTLWFAVFIVVALATVVIIGALKRWTWIFYAVLVLLGLSTLSLPFNIIAAVSGSSGLNVYSLPSLIYWIAVGIGIPLAALFVCMLVAVIRYGPWAMPRKSDTPAAS
;
A
#
# COMPACT_ATOMS: atom_id res chain seq x y z
N MET A 1 -34.61 -31.10 0.74
CA MET A 1 -33.40 -31.93 0.90
C MET A 1 -32.25 -31.12 0.32
N ALA A 2 -31.18 -30.88 1.08
CA ALA A 2 -30.04 -30.11 0.58
C ALA A 2 -29.37 -30.89 -0.55
N GLU A 3 -29.18 -30.25 -1.69
CA GLU A 3 -28.50 -30.84 -2.84
C GLU A 3 -27.02 -31.07 -2.48
N LEU A 4 -26.62 -32.34 -2.40
CA LEU A 4 -25.27 -32.74 -2.02
C LEU A 4 -24.33 -32.39 -3.17
N LYS A 5 -23.64 -31.26 -3.05
CA LYS A 5 -22.70 -30.78 -4.07
C LYS A 5 -21.30 -31.35 -3.82
N LEU A 6 -20.78 -32.11 -4.78
CA LEU A 6 -19.38 -32.55 -4.77
C LEU A 6 -18.47 -31.43 -5.31
N SER A 7 -17.25 -31.36 -4.79
CA SER A 7 -16.19 -30.50 -5.34
C SER A 7 -15.75 -31.03 -6.71
N ASP A 8 -15.19 -30.16 -7.57
CA ASP A 8 -14.75 -30.52 -8.94
C ASP A 8 -13.67 -31.61 -8.95
N ASP A 9 -12.90 -31.73 -7.86
CA ASP A 9 -11.89 -32.78 -7.63
C ASP A 9 -12.47 -34.06 -7.00
N GLY A 10 -13.75 -34.05 -6.63
CA GLY A 10 -14.47 -35.14 -5.96
C GLY A 10 -13.92 -35.52 -4.58
N LEU A 11 -13.05 -34.71 -3.98
CA LEU A 11 -12.40 -34.99 -2.69
C LEU A 11 -13.17 -34.42 -1.49
N TYR A 12 -14.16 -33.58 -1.76
CA TYR A 12 -14.97 -32.92 -0.75
C TYR A 12 -16.44 -32.88 -1.17
N TYR A 13 -17.34 -32.93 -0.20
CA TYR A 13 -18.77 -32.68 -0.38
C TYR A 13 -19.22 -31.52 0.50
N TRP A 14 -20.21 -30.78 0.00
CA TRP A 14 -20.83 -29.68 0.74
C TRP A 14 -21.87 -30.22 1.73
N ASP A 15 -21.69 -29.96 3.02
CA ASP A 15 -22.62 -30.40 4.06
C ASP A 15 -23.78 -29.42 4.31
N GLY A 16 -23.84 -28.32 3.55
CA GLY A 16 -24.79 -27.22 3.73
C GLY A 16 -24.18 -26.00 4.44
N SER A 17 -23.04 -26.16 5.12
CA SER A 17 -22.37 -25.11 5.89
C SER A 17 -20.86 -24.99 5.60
N ARG A 18 -20.20 -26.12 5.30
CA ARG A 18 -18.78 -26.22 5.02
C ARG A 18 -18.48 -27.36 4.05
N TRP A 19 -17.29 -27.30 3.45
CA TRP A 19 -16.75 -28.42 2.70
C TRP A 19 -16.18 -29.46 3.67
N VAL A 20 -16.67 -30.69 3.55
CA VAL A 20 -16.24 -31.84 4.35
C VAL A 20 -15.56 -32.84 3.43
N SER A 21 -14.48 -33.47 3.89
CA SER A 21 -13.76 -34.47 3.09
C SER A 21 -14.69 -35.63 2.72
N THR A 22 -14.60 -36.11 1.48
CA THR A 22 -15.18 -37.38 1.10
C THR A 22 -14.37 -38.56 1.62
N LEU A 23 -13.21 -38.33 2.25
CA LEU A 23 -12.42 -39.38 2.90
C LEU A 23 -12.84 -39.52 4.37
N SER A 24 -12.97 -40.76 4.84
CA SER A 24 -13.25 -41.03 6.24
C SER A 24 -12.05 -40.68 7.14
N PRO A 25 -12.29 -40.45 8.44
CA PRO A 25 -11.21 -40.14 9.40
C PRO A 25 -10.13 -41.22 9.53
N ASP A 26 -10.44 -42.46 9.14
CA ASP A 26 -9.50 -43.59 9.13
C ASP A 26 -8.86 -43.81 7.75
N GLY A 27 -9.21 -43.00 6.74
CA GLY A 27 -8.69 -43.09 5.37
C GLY A 27 -9.12 -44.33 4.59
N ARG A 28 -10.02 -45.15 5.15
CA ARG A 28 -10.43 -46.45 4.57
C ARG A 28 -11.67 -46.37 3.69
N TRP A 29 -12.45 -45.32 3.83
CA TRP A 29 -13.74 -45.17 3.16
C TRP A 29 -13.82 -43.83 2.43
N ARG A 30 -14.45 -43.85 1.26
CA ARG A 30 -14.75 -42.68 0.45
C ARG A 30 -16.25 -42.51 0.27
N TRP A 31 -16.77 -41.34 0.62
CA TRP A 31 -18.13 -40.94 0.31
C TRP A 31 -18.26 -40.68 -1.19
N ASN A 32 -19.13 -41.41 -1.87
CA ASN A 32 -19.37 -41.26 -3.31
C ASN A 32 -20.59 -40.36 -3.63
N GLY A 33 -21.16 -39.69 -2.63
CA GLY A 33 -22.38 -38.89 -2.77
C GLY A 33 -23.67 -39.61 -2.35
N SER A 34 -23.65 -40.94 -2.22
CA SER A 34 -24.80 -41.74 -1.76
C SER A 34 -24.47 -42.74 -0.64
N ALA A 35 -23.23 -43.27 -0.60
CA ALA A 35 -22.76 -44.21 0.38
C ALA A 35 -21.24 -44.10 0.62
N TRP A 36 -20.78 -44.65 1.75
CA TRP A 36 -19.37 -44.85 2.03
C TRP A 36 -18.88 -46.12 1.33
N VAL A 37 -17.94 -45.97 0.39
CA VAL A 37 -17.36 -47.06 -0.41
C VAL A 37 -15.90 -47.28 0.03
N PRO A 38 -15.43 -48.52 0.21
CA PRO A 38 -14.06 -48.78 0.66
C PRO A 38 -13.02 -48.33 -0.39
N LEU A 39 -11.96 -47.65 0.03
CA LEU A 39 -10.78 -47.41 -0.82
C LEU A 39 -9.96 -48.71 -0.87
N THR A 40 -10.05 -49.45 -1.98
CA THR A 40 -9.29 -50.70 -2.21
C THR A 40 -7.80 -50.48 -2.54
N GLY A 41 -7.21 -49.35 -2.12
CA GLY A 41 -5.79 -49.07 -2.23
C GLY A 41 -5.23 -48.78 -0.85
N MET A 42 -4.15 -49.45 -0.47
CA MET A 42 -3.45 -49.24 0.80
C MET A 42 -2.83 -47.84 0.82
N VAL A 43 -3.60 -46.83 1.25
CA VAL A 43 -3.07 -45.50 1.57
C VAL A 43 -2.52 -45.58 3.00
N PRO A 44 -1.25 -45.20 3.26
CA PRO A 44 -0.71 -45.14 4.60
C PRO A 44 -1.63 -44.29 5.50
N PRO A 45 -1.73 -44.58 6.82
CA PRO A 45 -2.57 -43.81 7.71
C PRO A 45 -2.25 -42.32 7.58
N PRO A 46 -3.23 -41.45 7.28
CA PRO A 46 -3.00 -40.02 7.20
C PRO A 46 -2.53 -39.53 8.56
N ASP A 47 -1.45 -38.75 8.57
CA ASP A 47 -1.00 -38.03 9.76
C ASP A 47 -2.19 -37.22 10.31
N PRO A 48 -2.57 -37.30 11.61
CA PRO A 48 -3.72 -36.58 12.15
C PRO A 48 -3.67 -35.06 11.92
N ALA A 49 -2.48 -34.51 11.70
CA ALA A 49 -2.25 -33.12 11.32
C ALA A 49 -2.75 -32.77 9.90
N ALA A 50 -2.88 -33.75 9.00
CA ALA A 50 -3.34 -33.54 7.63
C ALA A 50 -4.83 -33.14 7.55
N TYR A 51 -5.63 -33.51 8.56
CA TYR A 51 -7.05 -33.15 8.62
C TYR A 51 -7.32 -31.67 8.94
N GLN A 52 -6.32 -30.92 9.41
CA GLN A 52 -6.51 -29.53 9.83
C GLN A 52 -6.03 -28.46 8.84
N ALA A 53 -5.39 -28.81 7.73
CA ALA A 53 -4.59 -27.85 6.97
C ALA A 53 -4.88 -27.80 5.46
N TYR A 54 -6.12 -28.02 5.00
CA TYR A 54 -6.50 -27.50 3.69
C TYR A 54 -7.36 -26.25 3.85
N PRO A 55 -6.78 -25.04 3.80
CA PRO A 55 -7.58 -23.85 3.61
C PRO A 55 -8.40 -24.06 2.34
N PRO A 56 -9.71 -23.74 2.33
CA PRO A 56 -10.50 -23.83 1.10
C PRO A 56 -9.74 -23.11 0.01
N GLN A 57 -9.46 -23.78 -1.12
CA GLN A 57 -8.73 -23.18 -2.24
C GLN A 57 -9.37 -21.83 -2.51
N ALA A 58 -8.62 -20.76 -2.21
CA ALA A 58 -9.17 -19.41 -2.25
C ALA A 58 -9.65 -19.18 -3.68
N ALA A 59 -10.98 -19.09 -3.85
CA ALA A 59 -11.58 -18.98 -5.17
C ALA A 59 -10.88 -17.87 -5.96
N PRO A 60 -10.49 -18.14 -7.23
CA PRO A 60 -9.66 -17.22 -7.99
C PRO A 60 -10.34 -15.85 -8.06
N ARG A 61 -9.56 -14.80 -7.82
CA ARG A 61 -10.02 -13.42 -7.85
C ARG A 61 -10.19 -12.96 -9.29
N VAL A 62 -11.37 -12.47 -9.65
CA VAL A 62 -11.68 -12.09 -11.03
C VAL A 62 -11.58 -10.58 -11.20
N PRO A 63 -10.92 -10.06 -12.25
CA PRO A 63 -10.83 -8.62 -12.48
C PRO A 63 -12.19 -8.02 -12.82
N THR A 64 -12.48 -6.84 -12.27
CA THR A 64 -13.68 -6.07 -12.63
C THR A 64 -13.30 -4.87 -13.50
N ARG A 65 -14.30 -4.14 -14.01
CA ARG A 65 -14.08 -2.86 -14.72
C ARG A 65 -13.32 -1.81 -13.90
N TRP A 66 -13.31 -1.93 -12.57
CA TRP A 66 -12.61 -1.02 -11.66
C TRP A 66 -11.12 -1.35 -11.48
N THR A 67 -10.70 -2.57 -11.81
CA THR A 67 -9.33 -3.03 -11.54
C THR A 67 -8.28 -2.23 -12.32
N LYS A 68 -8.46 -2.04 -13.63
CA LYS A 68 -7.53 -1.26 -14.47
C LYS A 68 -7.45 0.23 -14.11
N PRO A 69 -8.57 0.98 -13.99
CA PRO A 69 -8.48 2.40 -13.65
C PRO A 69 -7.83 2.62 -12.28
N LEU A 70 -8.10 1.74 -11.30
CA LEU A 70 -7.48 1.83 -9.98
C LEU A 70 -5.96 1.58 -10.03
N GLN A 71 -5.50 0.62 -10.84
CA GLN A 71 -4.07 0.41 -11.08
C GLN A 71 -3.41 1.61 -11.74
N TYR A 72 -4.02 2.16 -12.79
CA TYR A 72 -3.47 3.33 -13.47
C TYR A 72 -3.43 4.56 -12.57
N ALA A 73 -4.43 4.77 -11.73
CA ALA A 73 -4.43 5.87 -10.77
C ALA A 73 -3.27 5.74 -9.76
N VAL A 74 -3.08 4.54 -9.18
CA VAL A 74 -1.97 4.29 -8.25
C VAL A 74 -0.61 4.44 -8.94
N VAL A 75 -0.47 3.92 -10.17
CA VAL A 75 0.76 4.06 -10.98
C VAL A 75 1.03 5.53 -11.30
N ALA A 76 0.03 6.28 -11.76
CA ALA A 76 0.16 7.69 -12.10
C ALA A 76 0.59 8.52 -10.88
N VAL A 77 -0.06 8.34 -9.74
CA VAL A 77 0.32 9.00 -8.48
C VAL A 77 1.75 8.63 -8.08
N SER A 78 2.13 7.37 -8.20
CA SER A 78 3.49 6.92 -7.85
C SER A 78 4.56 7.55 -8.75
N ILE A 79 4.27 7.68 -10.05
CA ILE A 79 5.17 8.35 -11.01
C ILE A 79 5.28 9.84 -10.68
N VAL A 80 4.16 10.52 -10.43
CA VAL A 80 4.17 11.94 -10.04
C VAL A 80 4.95 12.14 -8.75
N TYR A 81 4.77 11.28 -7.76
CA TYR A 81 5.49 11.37 -6.49
C TYR A 81 7.00 11.11 -6.66
N ALA A 82 7.37 10.12 -7.46
CA ALA A 82 8.77 9.85 -7.79
C ALA A 82 9.41 11.02 -8.56
N ALA A 83 8.72 11.59 -9.55
CA ALA A 83 9.19 12.74 -10.32
C ALA A 83 9.33 13.99 -9.44
N TYR A 84 8.36 14.26 -8.57
CA TYR A 84 8.43 15.35 -7.60
C TYR A 84 9.62 15.18 -6.68
N THR A 85 9.80 13.99 -6.09
CA THR A 85 10.92 13.72 -5.18
C THR A 85 12.25 13.87 -5.89
N PHE A 86 12.37 13.33 -7.11
CA PHE A 86 13.54 13.48 -7.96
C PHE A 86 13.85 14.95 -8.31
N SER A 87 12.84 15.82 -8.37
CA SER A 87 13.05 17.25 -8.58
C SER A 87 13.65 17.96 -7.36
N LEU A 88 13.44 17.44 -6.13
CA LEU A 88 13.81 18.12 -4.88
C LEU A 88 15.29 18.54 -4.82
N PRO A 89 16.28 17.67 -5.11
CA PRO A 89 17.69 18.07 -5.02
C PRO A 89 18.05 19.25 -5.91
N PHE A 90 17.37 19.43 -7.06
CA PHE A 90 17.70 20.48 -8.03
C PHE A 90 17.34 21.88 -7.53
N TRP A 91 16.22 22.02 -6.82
CA TRP A 91 15.78 23.33 -6.32
C TRP A 91 16.02 23.52 -4.82
N MET A 92 15.98 22.45 -4.00
CA MET A 92 16.25 22.56 -2.56
C MET A 92 17.73 22.81 -2.23
N THR A 93 18.67 22.30 -3.03
CA THR A 93 20.10 22.48 -2.70
C THR A 93 20.49 23.97 -2.70
N GLY A 94 19.96 24.75 -3.64
CA GLY A 94 20.18 26.20 -3.69
C GLY A 94 19.47 26.94 -2.56
N THR A 95 18.23 26.57 -2.22
CA THR A 95 17.49 27.24 -1.14
C THR A 95 18.09 26.94 0.24
N MET A 96 18.57 25.70 0.46
CA MET A 96 19.25 25.31 1.70
C MET A 96 20.56 26.07 1.90
N SER A 97 21.37 26.25 0.86
CA SER A 97 22.63 27.01 0.98
C SER A 97 22.38 28.48 1.30
N GLN A 98 21.36 29.09 0.68
CA GLN A 98 20.94 30.47 1.00
C GLN A 98 20.45 30.60 2.44
N ALA A 99 19.59 29.68 2.89
CA ALA A 99 19.07 29.67 4.26
C ALA A 99 20.19 29.51 5.29
N MET A 100 21.18 28.65 5.02
CA MET A 100 22.32 28.45 5.92
C MET A 100 23.23 29.69 5.98
N ASN A 101 23.48 30.35 4.85
CA ASN A 101 24.22 31.60 4.82
C ASN A 101 23.51 32.71 5.62
N GLN A 102 22.18 32.81 5.51
CA GLN A 102 21.39 33.75 6.31
C GLN A 102 21.44 33.43 7.80
N ALA A 103 21.32 32.15 8.17
CA ALA A 103 21.40 31.72 9.57
C ALA A 103 22.77 32.05 10.20
N ILE A 104 23.86 31.87 9.45
CA ILE A 104 25.22 32.22 9.90
C ILE A 104 25.37 33.73 10.08
N GLN A 105 24.83 34.53 9.16
CA GLN A 105 24.85 35.99 9.29
C GLN A 105 24.07 36.45 10.54
N GLN A 106 22.93 35.82 10.81
CA GLN A 106 22.14 36.08 12.02
C GLN A 106 22.91 35.68 13.28
N GLN A 107 23.58 34.53 13.28
CA GLN A 107 24.41 34.10 14.40
C GLN A 107 25.60 35.03 14.63
N ALA A 108 26.30 35.47 13.57
CA ALA A 108 27.40 36.42 13.70
C ALA A 108 26.93 37.80 14.20
N ALA A 109 25.72 38.22 13.84
CA ALA A 109 25.11 39.45 14.34
C ALA A 109 24.70 39.35 15.82
N GLN A 110 24.29 38.15 16.28
CA GLN A 110 23.87 37.92 17.67
C GLN A 110 25.05 37.58 18.60
N ASN A 111 26.08 36.90 18.09
CA ASN A 111 27.27 36.47 18.83
C ASN A 111 28.53 36.89 18.06
N PRO A 112 28.95 38.17 18.13
CA PRO A 112 30.11 38.68 17.40
C PRO A 112 31.43 37.97 17.77
N ASP A 113 31.48 37.38 18.97
CA ASP A 113 32.65 36.68 19.50
C ASP A 113 32.82 35.27 18.90
N MET A 114 31.74 34.69 18.36
CA MET A 114 31.82 33.44 17.60
C MET A 114 32.13 33.78 16.15
N GLY A 115 33.42 33.76 15.79
CA GLY A 115 33.87 34.02 14.42
C GLY A 115 33.10 33.19 13.37
N THR A 116 33.06 33.67 12.13
CA THR A 116 32.36 32.97 11.05
C THR A 116 32.96 31.57 10.83
N PRO A 117 32.12 30.53 10.68
CA PRO A 117 32.62 29.17 10.49
C PRO A 117 33.49 29.07 9.23
N PRO A 118 34.61 28.32 9.27
CA PRO A 118 35.47 28.10 8.11
C PRO A 118 34.69 27.63 6.87
N PRO A 119 35.09 28.06 5.65
CA PRO A 119 34.41 27.67 4.40
C PRO A 119 34.36 26.15 4.19
N GLU A 120 35.35 25.43 4.71
CA GLU A 120 35.46 23.97 4.64
C GLU A 120 34.37 23.25 5.46
N ILE A 121 33.94 23.83 6.57
CA ILE A 121 32.85 23.29 7.39
C ILE A 121 31.51 23.48 6.66
N LEU A 122 31.31 24.64 6.05
CA LEU A 122 30.14 24.98 5.24
C LEU A 122 29.97 24.07 4.01
N SER A 123 31.06 23.80 3.29
CA SER A 123 31.05 22.88 2.14
C SER A 123 30.74 21.45 2.57
N THR A 124 31.24 21.02 3.73
CA THR A 124 30.95 19.70 4.29
C THR A 124 29.46 19.55 4.63
N TYR A 125 28.87 20.51 5.35
CA TYR A 125 27.43 20.46 5.70
C TYR A 125 26.52 20.45 4.46
N THR A 126 26.79 21.34 3.50
CA THR A 126 26.00 21.39 2.25
C THR A 126 26.13 20.10 1.45
N SER A 127 27.35 19.54 1.33
CA SER A 127 27.57 18.25 0.68
C SER A 127 26.80 17.11 1.37
N MET A 128 26.86 17.01 2.70
CA MET A 128 26.14 15.97 3.44
C MET A 128 24.62 16.08 3.28
N MET A 129 24.07 17.31 3.28
CA MET A 129 22.64 17.53 3.03
C MET A 129 22.24 17.12 1.60
N THR A 130 23.04 17.48 0.59
CA THR A 130 22.80 17.06 -0.79
C THR A 130 22.85 15.54 -0.95
N VAL A 131 23.83 14.88 -0.33
CA VAL A 131 23.92 13.40 -0.32
C VAL A 131 22.67 12.80 0.34
N THR A 132 22.21 13.39 1.46
CA THR A 132 21.00 12.95 2.16
C THR A 132 19.74 13.07 1.29
N LEU A 133 19.61 14.18 0.53
CA LEU A 133 18.50 14.35 -0.41
C LEU A 133 18.52 13.28 -1.50
N TRP A 134 19.69 13.02 -2.10
CA TRP A 134 19.82 11.95 -3.10
C TRP A 134 19.51 10.57 -2.54
N PHE A 135 19.96 10.28 -1.31
CA PHE A 135 19.62 9.04 -0.62
C PHE A 135 18.10 8.89 -0.45
N ALA A 136 17.41 9.96 -0.03
CA ALA A 136 15.95 9.97 0.05
C ALA A 136 15.28 9.74 -1.32
N VAL A 137 15.80 10.36 -2.39
CA VAL A 137 15.33 10.13 -3.77
C VAL A 137 15.42 8.65 -4.13
N PHE A 138 16.57 8.02 -3.89
CA PHE A 138 16.75 6.60 -4.22
C PHE A 138 15.76 5.70 -3.48
N ILE A 139 15.54 5.94 -2.19
CA ILE A 139 14.58 5.17 -1.39
C ILE A 139 13.16 5.34 -1.95
N VAL A 140 12.74 6.58 -2.18
CA VAL A 140 11.38 6.87 -2.65
C VAL A 140 11.14 6.31 -4.05
N VAL A 141 12.11 6.44 -4.96
CA VAL A 141 12.02 5.88 -6.32
C VAL A 141 11.97 4.35 -6.29
N ALA A 142 12.77 3.71 -5.42
CA ALA A 142 12.73 2.26 -5.24
C ALA A 142 11.37 1.81 -4.71
N LEU A 143 10.83 2.48 -3.69
CA LEU A 143 9.50 2.20 -3.16
C LEU A 143 8.40 2.42 -4.21
N ALA A 144 8.47 3.51 -4.97
CA ALA A 144 7.53 3.79 -6.06
C ALA A 144 7.58 2.69 -7.12
N THR A 145 8.77 2.19 -7.45
CA THR A 145 8.94 1.06 -8.39
C THR A 145 8.28 -0.21 -7.86
N VAL A 146 8.46 -0.53 -6.58
CA VAL A 146 7.80 -1.67 -5.92
C VAL A 146 6.28 -1.51 -5.93
N VAL A 147 5.76 -0.30 -5.67
CA VAL A 147 4.33 0.00 -5.74
C VAL A 147 3.79 -0.16 -7.16
N ILE A 148 4.51 0.32 -8.18
CA ILE A 148 4.13 0.20 -9.59
C ILE A 148 4.08 -1.28 -10.00
N ILE A 149 5.15 -2.03 -9.74
CA ILE A 149 5.21 -3.47 -10.03
C ILE A 149 4.11 -4.20 -9.28
N GLY A 150 3.93 -3.89 -7.99
CA GLY A 150 2.93 -4.47 -7.12
C GLY A 150 1.50 -4.18 -7.57
N ALA A 151 1.23 -2.99 -8.10
CA ALA A 151 -0.06 -2.63 -8.66
C ALA A 151 -0.35 -3.41 -9.95
N LEU A 152 0.63 -3.48 -10.86
CA LEU A 152 0.50 -4.21 -12.13
C LEU A 152 0.37 -5.73 -11.91
N LYS A 153 1.15 -6.29 -10.99
CA LYS A 153 1.08 -7.70 -10.57
C LYS A 153 -0.02 -8.00 -9.56
N ARG A 154 -0.75 -6.98 -9.09
CA ARG A 154 -1.92 -7.10 -8.20
C ARG A 154 -1.62 -7.74 -6.86
N TRP A 155 -0.46 -7.40 -6.29
CA TRP A 155 -0.07 -7.86 -4.96
C TRP A 155 -1.03 -7.30 -3.91
N THR A 156 -1.70 -8.18 -3.17
CA THR A 156 -2.73 -7.79 -2.20
C THR A 156 -2.14 -6.98 -1.05
N TRP A 157 -0.93 -7.30 -0.61
CA TRP A 157 -0.25 -6.54 0.45
C TRP A 157 0.10 -5.10 0.01
N ILE A 158 0.48 -4.89 -1.26
CA ILE A 158 0.74 -3.54 -1.80
C ILE A 158 -0.55 -2.71 -1.80
N PHE A 159 -1.69 -3.32 -2.13
CA PHE A 159 -2.97 -2.62 -2.05
C PHE A 159 -3.21 -2.04 -0.65
N TYR A 160 -3.00 -2.85 0.40
CA TYR A 160 -3.17 -2.39 1.77
C TYR A 160 -2.10 -1.39 2.20
N ALA A 161 -0.84 -1.58 1.78
CA ALA A 161 0.22 -0.61 2.04
C ALA A 161 -0.11 0.77 1.44
N VAL A 162 -0.53 0.81 0.17
CA VAL A 162 -0.95 2.05 -0.49
C VAL A 162 -2.18 2.64 0.18
N LEU A 163 -3.17 1.82 0.57
CA LEU A 163 -4.36 2.29 1.27
C LEU A 163 -4.02 2.96 2.61
N VAL A 164 -3.10 2.36 3.39
CA VAL A 164 -2.63 2.93 4.67
C VAL A 164 -1.86 4.22 4.43
N LEU A 165 -0.94 4.25 3.46
CA LEU A 165 -0.16 5.44 3.13
C LEU A 165 -1.06 6.60 2.69
N LEU A 166 -2.01 6.33 1.79
CA LEU A 166 -3.00 7.32 1.36
C LEU A 166 -3.90 7.79 2.51
N GLY A 167 -4.28 6.89 3.42
CA GLY A 167 -5.03 7.23 4.62
C GLY A 167 -4.27 8.19 5.53
N LEU A 168 -2.99 7.88 5.82
CA LEU A 168 -2.11 8.76 6.59
C LEU A 168 -1.91 10.12 5.90
N SER A 169 -1.73 10.14 4.57
CA SER A 169 -1.65 11.39 3.81
C SER A 169 -2.94 12.21 3.91
N THR A 170 -4.10 11.55 3.86
CA THR A 170 -5.41 12.24 3.94
C THR A 170 -5.63 12.90 5.30
N LEU A 171 -5.09 12.33 6.39
CA LEU A 171 -5.13 12.95 7.73
C LEU A 171 -4.37 14.27 7.81
N SER A 172 -3.35 14.48 6.97
CA SER A 172 -2.60 15.74 6.93
C SER A 172 -3.37 16.91 6.29
N LEU A 173 -4.37 16.61 5.45
CA LEU A 173 -5.12 17.56 4.64
C LEU A 173 -5.80 18.68 5.46
N PRO A 174 -6.58 18.39 6.54
CA PRO A 174 -7.17 19.45 7.35
C PRO A 174 -6.13 20.37 8.00
N PHE A 175 -4.99 19.83 8.43
CA PHE A 175 -3.91 20.63 8.99
C PHE A 175 -3.28 21.55 7.95
N ASN A 176 -3.10 21.07 6.71
CA ASN A 176 -2.60 21.88 5.60
C ASN A 176 -3.58 23.01 5.22
N ILE A 177 -4.89 22.77 5.26
CA ILE A 177 -5.90 23.83 5.03
C ILE A 177 -5.80 24.91 6.10
N ILE A 178 -5.77 24.52 7.38
CA ILE A 178 -5.66 25.48 8.49
C ILE A 178 -4.37 26.27 8.35
N ALA A 179 -3.26 25.61 8.00
CA ALA A 179 -1.97 26.27 7.82
C ALA A 179 -1.93 27.23 6.62
N ALA A 180 -2.61 26.89 5.53
CA ALA A 180 -2.70 27.74 4.36
C ALA A 180 -3.45 29.05 4.65
N VAL A 181 -4.46 29.00 5.53
CA VAL A 181 -5.26 30.17 5.94
C VAL A 181 -4.58 30.99 7.04
N SER A 182 -3.99 30.32 8.04
CA SER A 182 -3.37 30.96 9.20
C SER A 182 -1.90 31.38 8.98
N GLY A 183 -1.27 30.95 7.88
CA GLY A 183 0.13 31.26 7.57
C GLY A 183 1.14 30.51 8.45
N SER A 184 0.70 29.59 9.32
CA SER A 184 1.56 28.80 10.19
C SER A 184 0.95 27.42 10.44
N SER A 185 1.76 26.39 10.69
CA SER A 185 1.24 25.06 11.07
C SER A 185 1.79 24.64 12.42
N GLY A 186 0.93 24.10 13.30
CA GLY A 186 1.36 23.57 14.60
C GLY A 186 2.16 22.27 14.51
N LEU A 187 2.31 21.68 13.32
CA LEU A 187 3.03 20.42 13.08
C LEU A 187 4.42 20.63 12.46
N ASN A 188 4.73 21.82 11.92
CA ASN A 188 6.06 22.12 11.40
C ASN A 188 6.80 23.09 12.32
N VAL A 189 8.03 22.73 12.64
CA VAL A 189 8.97 23.56 13.40
C VAL A 189 9.35 24.83 12.62
N TYR A 190 9.19 24.81 11.29
CA TYR A 190 9.51 25.91 10.39
C TYR A 190 8.25 26.54 9.80
N SER A 191 8.12 27.87 9.88
CA SER A 191 7.04 28.62 9.23
C SER A 191 7.31 28.68 7.71
N LEU A 192 6.69 27.77 6.96
CA LEU A 192 6.73 27.80 5.50
C LEU A 192 5.76 28.86 4.94
N PRO A 193 6.07 29.49 3.79
CA PRO A 193 5.14 30.39 3.11
C PRO A 193 3.76 29.75 2.89
N SER A 194 2.69 30.55 3.04
CA SER A 194 1.29 30.10 2.88
C SER A 194 1.02 29.40 1.54
N LEU A 195 1.69 29.84 0.47
CA LEU A 195 1.59 29.24 -0.86
C LEU A 195 1.98 27.76 -0.88
N ILE A 196 2.97 27.35 -0.08
CA ILE A 196 3.41 25.95 -0.01
C ILE A 196 2.28 25.06 0.54
N TYR A 197 1.54 25.54 1.54
CA TYR A 197 0.41 24.81 2.07
C TYR A 197 -0.75 24.72 1.06
N TRP A 198 -1.00 25.77 0.27
CA TRP A 198 -1.98 25.70 -0.82
C TRP A 198 -1.61 24.68 -1.90
N ILE A 199 -0.33 24.55 -2.25
CA ILE A 199 0.16 23.50 -3.15
C ILE A 199 -0.08 22.11 -2.54
N ALA A 200 0.23 21.94 -1.24
CA ALA A 200 0.00 20.69 -0.53
C ALA A 200 -1.50 20.31 -0.48
N VAL A 201 -2.40 21.29 -0.30
CA VAL A 201 -3.85 21.07 -0.39
C VAL A 201 -4.26 20.65 -1.79
N GLY A 202 -3.77 21.33 -2.83
CA GLY A 202 -4.06 21.00 -4.23
C GLY A 202 -3.67 19.57 -4.60
N ILE A 203 -2.54 19.07 -4.08
CA ILE A 203 -2.09 17.67 -4.25
C ILE A 203 -2.84 16.71 -3.32
N GLY A 204 -3.23 17.16 -2.12
CA GLY A 204 -3.94 16.35 -1.13
C GLY A 204 -5.34 15.93 -1.58
N ILE A 205 -6.06 16.79 -2.30
CA ILE A 205 -7.41 16.51 -2.80
C ILE A 205 -7.47 15.26 -3.70
N PRO A 206 -6.68 15.14 -4.79
CA PRO A 206 -6.72 13.94 -5.62
C PRO A 206 -6.23 12.69 -4.90
N LEU A 207 -5.29 12.82 -3.95
CA LEU A 207 -4.85 11.69 -3.10
C LEU A 207 -5.98 11.19 -2.20
N ALA A 208 -6.72 12.10 -1.57
CA ALA A 208 -7.88 11.77 -0.75
C ALA A 208 -9.01 11.16 -1.59
N ALA A 209 -9.24 11.66 -2.81
CA ALA A 209 -10.20 11.07 -3.73
C ALA A 209 -9.80 9.63 -4.11
N LEU A 210 -8.52 9.38 -4.39
CA LEU A 210 -8.01 8.03 -4.68
C LEU A 210 -8.15 7.11 -3.46
N PHE A 211 -7.87 7.61 -2.26
CA PHE A 211 -8.07 6.89 -0.99
C PHE A 211 -9.53 6.41 -0.86
N VAL A 212 -10.49 7.32 -1.05
CA VAL A 212 -11.93 7.00 -0.99
C VAL A 212 -12.30 5.96 -2.06
N CYS A 213 -11.80 6.11 -3.29
CA CYS A 213 -12.03 5.14 -4.37
C CYS A 213 -11.48 3.74 -4.02
N MET A 214 -10.28 3.66 -3.44
CA MET A 214 -9.70 2.39 -3.00
C MET A 214 -10.47 1.78 -1.83
N LEU A 215 -10.97 2.60 -0.90
CA LEU A 215 -11.79 2.16 0.22
C LEU A 215 -13.14 1.60 -0.24
N VAL A 216 -13.80 2.28 -1.18
CA VAL A 216 -15.02 1.76 -1.82
C VAL A 216 -14.73 0.46 -2.58
N ALA A 217 -13.62 0.38 -3.31
CA ALA A 217 -13.24 -0.82 -4.05
C ALA A 217 -13.02 -2.03 -3.13
N VAL A 218 -12.33 -1.85 -2.00
CA VAL A 218 -12.06 -2.97 -1.08
C VAL A 218 -13.32 -3.46 -0.38
N ILE A 219 -14.23 -2.55 -0.01
CA ILE A 219 -15.49 -2.92 0.65
C ILE A 219 -16.42 -3.65 -0.33
N ARG A 220 -16.49 -3.20 -1.58
CA ARG A 220 -17.47 -3.72 -2.54
C ARG A 220 -16.99 -4.95 -3.33
N TYR A 221 -15.69 -5.03 -3.61
CA TYR A 221 -15.12 -6.04 -4.50
C TYR A 221 -13.86 -6.70 -3.93
N GLY A 222 -13.33 -6.25 -2.79
CA GLY A 222 -12.05 -6.69 -2.27
C GLY A 222 -10.83 -5.99 -2.89
N PRO A 223 -9.60 -6.34 -2.47
CA PRO A 223 -8.36 -5.68 -2.92
C PRO A 223 -8.22 -5.71 -4.44
N TRP A 224 -7.73 -4.60 -5.00
CA TRP A 224 -7.64 -4.35 -6.45
C TRP A 224 -8.97 -4.46 -7.22
N ALA A 225 -10.10 -4.33 -6.51
CA ALA A 225 -11.44 -4.52 -7.04
C ALA A 225 -11.66 -5.90 -7.68
N MET A 226 -11.13 -6.96 -7.06
CA MET A 226 -11.24 -8.33 -7.56
C MET A 226 -11.97 -9.24 -6.56
N PRO A 227 -13.29 -9.48 -6.76
CA PRO A 227 -14.07 -10.35 -5.89
C PRO A 227 -13.64 -11.81 -6.07
N ARG A 228 -13.91 -12.63 -5.07
CA ARG A 228 -13.74 -14.08 -5.21
C ARG A 228 -14.86 -14.61 -6.10
N LYS A 229 -14.55 -15.60 -6.94
CA LYS A 229 -15.54 -16.25 -7.83
C LYS A 229 -16.79 -16.76 -7.09
N SER A 230 -16.65 -17.13 -5.81
CA SER A 230 -17.75 -17.53 -4.91
C SER A 230 -18.76 -16.43 -4.62
N ASP A 231 -18.34 -15.16 -4.69
CA ASP A 231 -19.12 -14.01 -4.25
C ASP A 231 -19.88 -13.37 -5.44
N THR A 232 -19.63 -13.84 -6.65
CA THR A 232 -20.36 -13.44 -7.85
C THR A 232 -21.64 -14.27 -7.92
N PRO A 233 -22.84 -13.67 -7.83
CA PRO A 233 -24.09 -14.42 -8.01
C PRO A 233 -24.05 -15.11 -9.37
N ALA A 234 -24.41 -16.40 -9.40
CA ALA A 234 -24.53 -17.15 -10.65
C ALA A 234 -25.42 -16.33 -11.59
N ALA A 235 -24.87 -15.95 -12.75
CA ALA A 235 -25.65 -15.29 -13.77
C ALA A 235 -26.76 -16.27 -14.18
N SER A 236 -28.00 -15.93 -13.82
CA SER A 236 -29.23 -16.54 -14.31
C SER A 236 -29.44 -16.20 -15.78
#